data_AF-A0A357YHT9-F1
#
_entry.id   AF-A0A357YHT9-F1
#
_cell.length_a   1.000
_cell.length_b   1.000
_cell.length_c   1.000
_cell.angle_alpha   90.00
_cell.angle_beta   90.00
_cell.angle_gamma   90.00
#
_symmetry.space_group_name_H-M   'P 1'
#
loop_
_entity.id
_entity.type
_entity.pdbx_description
1 polymer ?
#
loop_
_entity_poly.entity_id
_entity_poly.type
_entity_poly.pdbx_seq_one_letter_code
_entity_poly.pdbx_strand_id
1 'polypeptide(L)' 'IVIEPHDGKEAWDVCLKMAENGLLAKPTHGHIIRFAPPLIITEEELLEATGIISKTLNSME' A
#
# COMPACT_ATOMS: atom_id res chain seq x y z
N ILE A 1 4.41 5.42 3.80
CA ILE A 1 4.44 6.36 2.67
C ILE A 1 3.41 7.46 2.88
N VAL A 2 3.69 8.66 2.38
CA VAL A 2 2.75 9.79 2.37
C VAL A 2 2.06 9.78 1.01
N ILE A 3 0.73 9.80 1.01
CA ILE A 3 -0.11 9.89 -0.18
C ILE A 3 -0.83 11.23 -0.11
N GLU A 4 -0.48 12.12 -1.02
CA GLU A 4 -1.22 13.36 -1.23
C GLU A 4 -2.46 13.06 -2.09
N PRO A 5 -3.64 13.59 -1.74
CA PRO A 5 -4.82 13.42 -2.58
C PRO A 5 -4.58 13.97 -3.99
N HIS A 6 -4.85 13.15 -5.00
CA HIS A 6 -4.68 13.50 -6.42
C HIS A 6 -5.88 13.03 -7.23
N ASP A 7 -6.47 13.89 -8.05
CA ASP A 7 -7.66 13.59 -8.86
C ASP A 7 -8.83 12.97 -8.08
N GLY A 8 -9.02 13.38 -6.83
CA GLY A 8 -10.07 12.85 -5.95
C GLY A 8 -9.81 11.43 -5.42
N LYS A 9 -8.64 10.85 -5.71
CA LYS A 9 -8.16 9.62 -5.07
C LYS A 9 -7.43 9.97 -3.77
N GLU A 10 -7.80 9.28 -2.69
CA GLU A 10 -7.19 9.43 -1.38
C GLU A 10 -6.33 8.21 -1.02
N ALA A 11 -5.63 8.28 0.13
CA ALA A 11 -4.86 7.15 0.64
C ALA A 11 -5.70 5.88 0.88
N TRP A 12 -7.02 6.04 1.09
CA TRP A 12 -7.94 4.91 1.22
C TRP A 12 -8.09 4.14 -0.09
N ASP A 13 -8.20 4.82 -1.23
CA ASP A 13 -8.31 4.18 -2.55
C ASP A 13 -7.07 3.36 -2.89
N VAL A 14 -5.90 3.88 -2.50
CA VAL A 14 -4.63 3.14 -2.60
C VAL A 14 -4.67 1.86 -1.76
N CYS A 15 -5.17 1.93 -0.52
CA CYS A 15 -5.31 0.73 0.32
C CYS A 15 -6.31 -0.29 -0.23
N LEU A 16 -7.42 0.16 -0.82
CA LEU A 16 -8.37 -0.73 -1.49
C LEU A 16 -7.71 -1.44 -2.69
N LYS A 17 -6.94 -0.70 -3.49
CA LYS A 17 -6.23 -1.29 -4.63
C LYS A 17 -5.14 -2.27 -4.21
N MET A 18 -4.43 -1.97 -3.12
CA MET A 18 -3.48 -2.92 -2.52
C MET A 18 -4.19 -4.20 -2.07
N ALA A 19 -5.38 -4.09 -1.47
CA ALA A 19 -6.16 -5.25 -1.04
C ALA A 19 -6.59 -6.14 -2.22
N GLU A 20 -7.00 -5.55 -3.35
CA GLU A 20 -7.26 -6.29 -4.61
C GLU A 20 -6.02 -7.04 -5.12
N ASN A 21 -4.84 -6.45 -4.93
CA ASN A 21 -3.56 -7.04 -5.32
C ASN A 21 -2.97 -8.00 -4.27
N GLY A 22 -3.67 -8.24 -3.15
CA GLY A 22 -3.26 -9.21 -2.12
C GLY A 22 -2.50 -8.63 -0.92
N LEU A 23 -2.41 -7.30 -0.78
CA LEU A 23 -1.73 -6.64 0.33
C LEU A 23 -2.70 -5.80 1.17
N LEU A 24 -2.83 -6.13 2.45
CA LEU A 24 -3.66 -5.37 3.38
C LEU A 24 -2.87 -4.24 4.04
N ALA A 25 -3.43 -3.04 3.98
CA ALA A 25 -2.89 -1.86 4.64
C ALA A 25 -4.03 -0.94 5.09
N LYS A 26 -3.71 0.01 5.97
CA LYS A 26 -4.66 1.03 6.43
C LYS A 26 -3.98 2.40 6.44
N PRO A 27 -4.67 3.47 6.02
CA PRO A 27 -4.16 4.81 6.20
C PRO A 27 -4.29 5.27 7.67
N THR A 28 -3.44 6.21 8.02
CA THR A 28 -3.36 6.88 9.30
C THR A 28 -3.33 8.38 9.04
N HIS A 29 -4.02 9.15 9.89
CA HIS A 29 -4.21 10.59 9.69
C HIS A 29 -4.78 10.98 8.30
N GLY A 30 -5.42 10.05 7.58
CA GLY A 30 -6.03 10.27 6.27
C GLY A 30 -5.08 10.21 5.06
N HIS A 31 -3.77 10.43 5.26
CA HIS A 31 -2.81 10.58 4.15
C HIS A 31 -1.54 9.73 4.29
N ILE A 32 -1.38 8.97 5.38
CA ILE A 32 -0.15 8.18 5.63
C ILE A 32 -0.48 6.69 5.69
N ILE A 33 0.13 5.89 4.80
CA ILE A 33 0.04 4.43 4.88
C ILE A 33 1.27 3.90 5.63
N ARG A 34 1.06 3.20 6.74
CA ARG A 34 2.12 2.56 7.53
C ARG A 34 2.15 1.06 7.25
N PHE A 35 3.30 0.55 6.81
CA PHE A 35 3.53 -0.88 6.62
C PHE A 35 4.26 -1.42 7.83
N ALA A 36 3.59 -2.28 8.59
CA ALA A 36 4.14 -2.95 9.76
C ALA A 36 3.79 -4.45 9.68
N PRO A 37 4.51 -5.22 8.84
CA PRO A 37 4.29 -6.65 8.74
C PRO A 37 4.69 -7.37 10.05
N PRO A 38 4.23 -8.62 10.26
CA PRO A 38 4.69 -9.44 11.35
C PRO A 38 6.22 -9.61 11.34
N LEU A 39 6.83 -9.71 12.51
CA LEU A 39 8.29 -9.89 12.64
C LEU A 39 8.81 -11.23 12.11
N ILE A 40 7.90 -12.16 11.82
CA ILE A 40 8.19 -13.48 11.26
C ILE A 40 8.18 -13.50 9.72
N ILE A 41 7.94 -12.35 9.07
CA ILE A 41 7.93 -12.23 7.60
C ILE A 41 9.29 -12.65 7.01
N THR A 42 9.23 -13.42 5.93
CA THR A 42 10.41 -13.88 5.20
C THR A 42 10.89 -12.84 4.18
N GLU A 43 12.11 -13.00 3.68
CA GLU A 43 12.66 -12.14 2.62
C GLU A 43 11.82 -12.20 1.34
N GLU A 44 11.35 -13.40 0.97
CA GLU A 44 10.51 -13.63 -0.20
C GLU A 44 9.16 -12.91 -0.09
N GLU A 45 8.46 -13.05 1.03
CA GLU A 45 7.20 -12.34 1.30
C GLU A 45 7.39 -10.82 1.34
N LEU A 46 8.52 -10.34 1.87
CA LEU A 46 8.84 -8.91 1.87
C LEU A 46 9.03 -8.39 0.43
N LEU A 47 9.77 -9.14 -0.40
CA LEU A 47 9.96 -8.79 -1.81
C LEU A 47 8.64 -8.82 -2.58
N GLU A 48 7.79 -9.83 -2.36
CA GLU A 48 6.44 -9.89 -2.92
C GLU A 48 5.60 -8.67 -2.51
N ALA A 49 5.57 -8.35 -1.22
CA ALA A 49 4.82 -7.22 -0.69
C ALA A 49 5.30 -5.88 -1.29
N THR A 50 6.61 -5.67 -1.41
CA THR A 50 7.16 -4.47 -2.06
C THR A 50 6.83 -4.41 -3.56
N GLY A 51 6.80 -5.57 -4.24
CA GLY A 51 6.36 -5.70 -5.62
C GLY A 51 4.89 -5.30 -5.80
N ILE A 52 4.01 -5.76 -4.90
CA ILE A 52 2.59 -5.38 -4.88
C ILE A 52 2.42 -3.87 -4.64
N ILE A 53 3.19 -3.29 -3.71
CA ILE A 53 3.18 -1.84 -3.44
C ILE A 53 3.55 -1.06 -4.70
N SER A 54 4.67 -1.42 -5.34
CA SER A 54 5.15 -0.77 -6.57
C SER A 54 4.13 -0.90 -7.72
N LYS A 55 3.61 -2.11 -7.95
CA LYS A 55 2.57 -2.37 -8.96
C LYS A 55 1.32 -1.53 -8.72
N THR A 56 0.89 -1.41 -7.47
CA THR A 56 -0.32 -0.65 -7.12
C THR A 56 -0.11 0.83 -7.41
N LEU A 57 1.01 1.41 -6.95
CA LEU A 57 1.30 2.83 -7.15
C LEU A 57 1.43 3.18 -8.64
N ASN A 58 2.15 2.37 -9.43
CA ASN A 58 2.31 2.58 -10.87
C ASN A 58 1.00 2.40 -11.66
N SER A 59 0.01 1.70 -11.11
CA SER A 59 -1.31 1.54 -11.75
C SER A 59 -2.26 2.71 -11.47
N MET A 60 -1.91 3.58 -10.51
CA MET A 60 -2.74 4.68 -10.05
C MET A 60 -2.28 6.05 -10.56
N GLU A 61 -1.11 6.10 -11.19
CA GLU A 61 -0.57 7.22 -11.98
C GLU A 61 -1.45 7.55 -13.20
#